data_AF-A0A7Y7P379-F1
#
_entry.id   AF-A0A7Y7P379-F1
#
_cell.length_a   1.000
_cell.length_b   1.000
_cell.length_c   1.000
_cell.angle_alpha   90.00
_cell.angle_beta   90.00
_cell.angle_gamma   90.00
#
_symmetry.space_group_name_H-M   'P 1'
#
loop_
_entity.id
_entity.type
_entity.pdbx_description
1 polymer ?
#
loop_
_entity_poly.entity_id
_entity_poly.type
_entity_poly.pdbx_seq_one_letter_code
_entity_poly.pdbx_strand_id
1 'polypeptide(L)'
;MSDKKNISGNDFEDSFEKSLKSLGYLFPSTEDEVDSFEENNKMEEIPEIYCNPIDLLSKSKSHLPNFKNTIDFNKSMDNLARAARNGGEISDVIINKMKSDRDKSENGEK
;
A
#
# COMPACT_ATOMS: atom_id res chain seq x y z
N MET A 1 22.36 -46.77 -17.88
CA MET A 1 21.07 -47.13 -17.23
C MET A 1 20.54 -45.85 -16.65
N SER A 2 19.50 -45.29 -17.26
CA SER A 2 18.94 -44.00 -16.84
C SER A 2 17.79 -44.28 -15.89
N ASP A 3 18.04 -44.07 -14.60
CA ASP A 3 17.03 -44.23 -13.56
C ASP A 3 15.91 -43.21 -13.80
N LYS A 4 14.77 -43.69 -14.29
CA LYS A 4 13.52 -42.93 -14.33
C LYS A 4 13.10 -42.67 -12.90
N LYS A 5 13.52 -41.52 -12.34
CA LYS A 5 12.96 -41.01 -11.09
C LYS A 5 11.47 -40.78 -11.31
N ASN A 6 10.65 -41.56 -10.59
CA ASN A 6 9.22 -41.29 -10.43
C ASN A 6 9.09 -39.95 -9.71
N ILE A 7 8.97 -38.86 -10.48
CA ILE A 7 8.61 -37.55 -9.98
C ILE A 7 7.13 -37.65 -9.63
N SER A 8 6.82 -37.68 -8.34
CA SER A 8 5.43 -37.60 -7.90
C SER A 8 4.88 -36.23 -8.30
N GLY A 9 3.58 -36.11 -8.60
CA GLY A 9 3.01 -34.85 -9.11
C GLY A 9 3.26 -33.62 -8.21
N ASN A 10 3.48 -33.84 -6.91
CA ASN A 10 3.86 -32.78 -5.97
C ASN A 10 5.32 -32.33 -6.15
N ASP A 11 6.24 -33.25 -6.44
CA ASP A 11 7.66 -32.90 -6.60
C ASP A 11 7.89 -31.98 -7.82
N PHE A 12 7.06 -32.14 -8.86
CA PHE A 12 7.12 -31.28 -10.03
C PHE A 12 6.67 -29.85 -9.69
N GLU A 13 5.50 -29.71 -9.07
CA GLU A 13 4.93 -28.41 -8.73
C GLU A 13 5.86 -27.64 -7.77
N ASP A 14 6.39 -28.34 -6.75
CA ASP A 14 7.35 -27.76 -5.81
C ASP A 14 8.64 -27.31 -6.51
N SER A 15 9.14 -28.10 -7.47
CA SER A 15 10.33 -27.74 -8.25
C SER A 15 10.09 -26.57 -9.21
N PHE A 16 8.87 -26.49 -9.76
CA PHE A 16 8.45 -25.45 -10.68
C PHE A 16 8.27 -24.11 -9.95
N GLU A 17 7.62 -24.12 -8.80
CA GLU A 17 7.47 -22.95 -7.94
C GLU A 17 8.85 -22.42 -7.49
N LYS A 18 9.75 -23.30 -7.03
CA LYS A 18 11.12 -22.92 -6.65
C LYS A 18 11.89 -22.29 -7.80
N SER A 19 11.75 -22.84 -9.01
CA SER A 19 12.40 -22.29 -10.21
C SER A 19 11.84 -20.92 -10.60
N LEU A 20 10.53 -20.73 -10.48
CA LEU A 20 9.89 -19.43 -10.72
C LEU A 20 10.35 -18.37 -9.71
N LYS A 21 10.49 -18.74 -8.44
CA LYS A 21 11.04 -17.87 -7.40
C LYS A 21 12.51 -17.52 -7.66
N SER A 22 13.35 -18.51 -8.00
CA SER A 22 14.78 -18.25 -8.28
C SER A 22 15.00 -17.35 -9.49
N LEU A 23 14.11 -17.42 -10.48
CA LEU A 23 14.14 -16.57 -11.68
C LEU A 23 13.48 -15.19 -11.46
N GLY A 24 12.90 -14.93 -10.28
CA GLY A 24 12.26 -13.65 -9.94
C GLY A 24 10.86 -13.44 -10.52
N TYR A 25 10.21 -14.50 -11.03
CA TYR A 25 8.80 -14.43 -11.47
C TYR A 25 7.82 -14.53 -10.30
N LEU A 26 8.23 -15.16 -9.21
CA LEU A 26 7.52 -15.20 -7.93
C LEU A 26 8.38 -14.59 -6.84
N PHE A 27 7.73 -13.97 -5.85
CA PHE A 27 8.43 -13.45 -4.69
C PHE A 27 8.87 -14.60 -3.77
N PRO A 28 10.10 -14.53 -3.22
CA PRO A 28 10.53 -15.44 -2.17
C PRO A 28 9.70 -15.20 -0.90
N SER A 29 9.38 -16.28 -0.20
CA SER A 29 8.55 -16.28 1.02
C SER A 29 9.38 -16.51 2.29
N THR A 30 10.62 -16.97 2.16
CA THR A 30 11.54 -17.26 3.27
C THR A 30 12.91 -16.62 3.03
N GLU A 31 13.67 -16.44 4.10
CA GLU A 31 15.02 -15.84 4.06
C GLU A 31 15.99 -16.70 3.21
N ASP A 32 15.96 -18.02 3.36
CA ASP A 32 16.76 -18.94 2.53
C ASP A 32 16.45 -18.82 1.02
N GLU A 33 15.19 -18.51 0.66
CA GLU A 33 14.79 -18.27 -0.73
C GLU A 33 15.30 -16.92 -1.26
N VAL A 34 15.47 -15.93 -0.38
CA VAL A 34 16.09 -14.63 -0.71
C VAL A 34 17.58 -14.82 -1.00
N ASP A 35 18.30 -15.54 -0.13
CA ASP A 35 19.72 -15.83 -0.31
C ASP A 35 19.96 -16.56 -1.65
N SER A 36 19.13 -17.57 -1.92
CA SER A 36 19.17 -18.31 -3.19
C SER A 36 18.90 -17.41 -4.40
N PHE A 37 18.02 -16.41 -4.27
CA PHE A 37 17.75 -15.45 -5.34
C PHE A 37 18.95 -14.53 -5.58
N GLU A 38 19.56 -14.00 -4.52
CA GLU A 38 20.73 -13.11 -4.61
C GLU A 38 21.97 -13.83 -5.16
N GLU A 39 22.17 -15.10 -4.84
CA GLU A 39 23.27 -15.90 -5.40
C GLU A 39 23.09 -16.17 -6.91
N ASN A 40 21.86 -16.47 -7.33
CA ASN A 40 21.57 -16.85 -8.72
C ASN A 40 21.39 -15.65 -9.66
N ASN A 41 21.04 -14.49 -9.12
CA ASN A 41 20.83 -13.28 -9.90
C ASN A 41 21.92 -12.27 -9.58
N LYS A 42 22.70 -11.90 -10.60
CA LYS A 42 23.66 -10.80 -10.47
C LYS A 42 22.89 -9.50 -10.25
N MET A 43 22.86 -9.03 -9.01
CA MET A 43 22.44 -7.67 -8.70
C MET A 43 23.43 -6.71 -9.36
N GLU A 44 22.95 -5.91 -10.31
CA GLU A 44 23.76 -4.82 -10.85
C GLU A 44 24.00 -3.78 -9.76
N GLU A 45 25.23 -3.29 -9.65
CA GLU A 45 25.53 -2.18 -8.75
C GLU A 45 24.68 -0.97 -9.15
N ILE A 46 24.06 -0.35 -8.15
CA ILE A 46 23.25 0.85 -8.35
C ILE A 46 24.18 1.93 -8.95
N PRO A 47 23.89 2.45 -10.16
CA PRO A 47 24.69 3.53 -10.73
C PRO A 47 24.81 4.70 -9.75
N GLU A 48 26.01 5.28 -9.59
CA GLU A 48 26.29 6.36 -8.64
C GLU A 48 25.31 7.54 -8.75
N ILE A 49 24.77 7.76 -9.95
CA ILE A 49 23.79 8.80 -10.28
C ILE A 49 22.49 8.63 -9.47
N TYR A 50 22.16 7.42 -9.03
CA TYR A 50 20.97 7.11 -8.22
C TYR A 50 21.25 7.03 -6.72
N CYS A 51 22.51 7.16 -6.29
CA CYS A 51 22.87 7.21 -4.88
C CYS A 51 22.40 8.51 -4.20
N ASN A 52 22.20 9.58 -4.97
CA ASN A 52 21.65 10.83 -4.47
C ASN A 52 20.14 10.91 -4.73
N PRO A 53 19.29 10.91 -3.68
CA PRO A 53 17.83 11.00 -3.84
C PRO A 53 17.38 12.26 -4.59
N ILE A 54 18.14 13.36 -4.47
CA ILE A 54 17.83 14.64 -5.12
C ILE A 54 17.96 14.52 -6.64
N ASP A 55 18.96 13.78 -7.12
CA ASP A 55 19.22 13.58 -8.55
C ASP A 55 18.18 12.66 -9.19
N LEU A 56 17.63 11.71 -8.42
CA LEU A 56 16.50 10.88 -8.85
C LEU A 56 15.20 11.70 -8.94
N LEU A 57 14.90 12.49 -7.90
CA LEU A 57 13.67 13.30 -7.84
C LEU A 57 13.68 14.42 -8.88
N SER A 58 14.83 15.03 -9.15
CA SER A 58 14.95 16.10 -10.15
C SER A 58 14.65 15.63 -11.58
N LYS A 59 14.95 14.35 -11.90
CA LYS A 59 14.60 13.73 -13.19
C LYS A 59 13.15 13.26 -13.26
N SER A 60 12.53 13.01 -12.11
CA SER A 60 11.13 12.62 -12.06
C SER A 60 10.26 13.82 -12.45
N LYS A 61 9.64 13.77 -13.64
CA LYS A 61 8.50 14.65 -13.92
C LYS A 61 7.36 14.16 -13.04
N SER A 62 7.18 14.79 -11.89
CA SER A 62 6.01 14.54 -11.05
C SER A 62 4.78 14.95 -11.85
N HIS A 63 4.15 13.99 -12.52
CA HIS A 63 2.81 14.18 -13.04
C HIS A 63 1.87 14.09 -11.85
N LEU A 64 1.84 15.15 -11.04
CA LEU A 64 0.82 15.25 -10.00
C LEU A 64 -0.51 15.25 -10.75
N PRO A 65 -1.38 14.24 -10.55
CA PRO A 65 -2.73 14.36 -11.04
C PRO A 65 -3.29 15.64 -10.43
N ASN A 66 -3.76 16.54 -11.28
CA ASN A 66 -4.42 17.77 -10.88
C ASN A 66 -5.74 17.39 -10.20
N PHE A 67 -5.66 16.93 -8.94
CA PHE A 67 -6.81 16.83 -8.07
C PHE A 67 -7.19 18.27 -7.74
N LYS A 68 -7.99 18.88 -8.64
CA LYS A 68 -8.82 20.01 -8.28
C LYS A 68 -9.81 19.50 -7.25
N ASN A 69 -9.40 19.51 -5.98
CA ASN A 69 -10.35 19.53 -4.87
C ASN A 69 -10.98 20.93 -4.86
N THR A 70 -11.78 21.23 -5.88
CA THR A 70 -12.70 22.35 -5.82
C THR A 70 -13.75 21.96 -4.79
N ILE A 71 -13.53 22.37 -3.55
CA ILE A 71 -14.59 22.38 -2.55
C ILE A 71 -15.64 23.33 -3.10
N ASP A 72 -16.72 22.76 -3.62
CA ASP A 72 -17.87 23.52 -4.06
C ASP A 72 -18.57 24.07 -2.82
N PHE A 73 -18.19 25.29 -2.44
CA PHE A 73 -18.76 25.99 -1.29
C PHE A 73 -20.28 26.07 -1.36
N ASN A 74 -20.86 26.12 -2.56
CA ASN A 74 -22.31 26.14 -2.74
C ASN A 74 -22.94 24.81 -2.31
N LYS A 75 -22.33 23.69 -2.72
CA LYS A 75 -22.77 22.35 -2.29
C LYS A 75 -22.64 22.14 -0.78
N SER A 76 -21.62 22.71 -0.15
CA SER A 76 -21.47 22.67 1.32
C SER A 76 -22.59 23.46 2.02
N MET A 77 -22.90 24.66 1.54
CA MET A 77 -24.00 25.48 2.06
C MET A 77 -25.36 24.81 1.88
N ASP A 78 -25.62 24.19 0.73
CA ASP A 78 -26.87 23.47 0.45
C ASP A 78 -27.04 22.25 1.36
N ASN A 79 -25.96 21.51 1.61
CA ASN A 79 -25.97 20.38 2.54
C ASN A 79 -26.25 20.84 3.98
N LEU A 80 -25.67 21.96 4.41
CA LEU A 80 -25.90 22.55 5.72
C LEU A 80 -27.36 23.02 5.88
N ALA A 81 -27.88 23.72 4.88
CA ALA A 81 -29.27 24.17 4.87
C ALA A 81 -30.26 22.99 4.89
N ARG A 82 -29.94 21.91 4.17
CA ARG A 82 -30.74 20.68 4.15
C ARG A 82 -30.71 19.95 5.50
N ALA A 83 -29.55 19.90 6.17
CA ALA A 83 -29.43 19.34 7.51
C ALA A 83 -30.20 20.16 8.55
N ALA A 84 -30.21 21.48 8.43
CA ALA A 84 -31.00 22.35 9.33
C ALA A 84 -32.52 22.18 9.14
N ARG A 85 -32.98 21.93 7.90
CA ARG A 85 -34.41 21.75 7.59
C ARG A 85 -34.93 20.33 7.84
N ASN A 86 -34.14 19.32 7.45
CA ASN A 86 -34.55 17.91 7.45
C ASN A 86 -33.78 17.09 8.50
N GLY A 87 -33.03 17.74 9.38
CA GLY A 87 -32.35 17.07 10.49
C GLY A 87 -33.38 16.57 11.49
N GLY A 88 -33.40 15.25 11.71
CA GLY A 88 -34.21 14.63 12.76
C GLY A 88 -33.56 14.76 14.13
N GLU A 89 -34.24 14.23 15.16
CA GLU A 89 -33.65 14.10 16.49
C GLU A 89 -32.42 13.19 16.46
N ILE A 90 -31.32 13.69 17.03
CA ILE A 90 -30.10 12.92 17.20
C ILE A 90 -30.29 12.02 18.43
N SER A 91 -30.02 10.73 18.29
CA SER A 91 -30.09 9.79 19.43
C SER A 91 -29.11 10.18 20.55
N ASP A 92 -29.51 9.99 21.80
CA ASP A 92 -28.70 10.28 23.00
C ASP A 92 -27.32 9.61 22.98
N VAL A 93 -27.22 8.42 22.38
CA VAL A 93 -25.94 7.70 22.22
C VAL A 93 -24.97 8.50 21.35
N ILE A 94 -25.48 9.10 20.26
CA ILE A 94 -24.67 9.93 19.36
C ILE A 94 -24.33 11.27 20.02
N ILE A 95 -25.28 11.89 20.74
CA ILE A 95 -25.02 13.13 21.49
C ILE A 95 -23.89 12.93 22.50
N ASN A 96 -23.91 11.83 23.25
CA ASN A 96 -22.88 11.53 24.25
C ASN A 96 -21.51 11.27 23.60
N LYS A 97 -21.48 10.61 22.44
CA LYS A 97 -20.25 10.42 21.67
C LYS A 97 -19.69 11.76 21.16
N MET A 98 -20.54 12.61 20.59
CA MET A 98 -20.14 13.94 20.11
C MET A 98 -19.57 14.82 21.24
N LYS A 99 -20.18 14.77 22.43
CA LYS A 99 -19.66 15.47 23.62
C LYS A 99 -18.30 14.92 24.04
N SER A 100 -18.14 13.59 24.11
CA SER A 100 -16.85 12.98 24.47
C SER A 100 -15.75 13.30 23.47
N ASP A 101 -16.03 13.29 22.16
CA ASP A 101 -15.05 13.63 21.13
C ASP A 101 -14.65 15.11 21.20
N ARG A 102 -15.61 16.00 21.52
CA ARG A 102 -15.35 17.41 21.77
C ARG A 102 -14.47 17.63 23.00
N ASP A 103 -14.81 17.00 24.13
CA ASP A 103 -14.03 17.11 25.37
C ASP A 103 -12.61 16.58 25.17
N LYS A 104 -12.42 15.52 24.36
CA LYS A 104 -11.09 15.03 23.97
C LYS A 104 -10.35 15.99 23.04
N SER A 105 -11.03 16.70 22.14
CA SER A 105 -10.37 17.68 21.28
C SER A 105 -10.00 18.97 22.03
N GLU A 106 -10.79 19.37 23.02
CA GLU A 106 -10.56 20.59 23.80
C GLU A 106 -9.62 20.34 24.99
N ASN A 107 -9.68 19.15 25.62
CA ASN A 107 -8.94 18.81 26.84
C ASN A 107 -7.96 17.63 26.68
N GLY A 108 -7.94 16.93 25.55
CA GLY A 108 -7.01 15.85 25.26
C GLY A 108 -5.70 16.38 24.67
N GLU A 109 -4.75 16.55 25.57
CA GLU A 109 -3.30 16.32 25.48
C GLU A 109 -2.62 16.41 24.09
N LYS A 110 -1.62 17.32 24.00
CA LYS A 110 -0.54 17.25 23.02
C LYS A 110 0.18 15.90 23.06
#